data_AF-A0A6P0N3A5-F1
#
_entry.id   AF-A0A6P0N3A5-F1
#
_cell.length_a   1.000
_cell.length_b   1.000
_cell.length_c   1.000
_cell.angle_alpha   90.00
_cell.angle_beta   90.00
_cell.angle_gamma   90.00
#
_symmetry.space_group_name_H-M   'P 1'
#
loop_
_entity.id
_entity.type
_entity.pdbx_description
1 polymer ?
#
loop_
_entity_poly.entity_id
_entity_poly.type
_entity_poly.pdbx_seq_one_letter_code
_entity_poly.pdbx_strand_id
1 'polypeptide(L)'
;MKTCKQPVYVSAIAILLLLTNLSCSYPDRTDPPKTKDRATVVVKTIEEANSDISNQDRETKYCKMACSEFVFYRGTNQLFWKDFAGDSRLKDFGNAKTKIWLSGDMHAENFGAYENNQGEIVYALDDFDDGIIADYQYDVWRMAASLALVGRQNGLSAEEQNKGIDAFSESYLDTMASYRGNDRELETYFTKDNTYGKLDDFLEGVEASESRQKMLKKWTELDGNKRRFDLSKVKLGKPTASERQDIENAIADYKKTLTKKFKYDSNYFRAKDIAQRLLAGTGSLGIPRYYLLIEGETSSQDDDRILDIKFQSSPTAYDYLSQQEREKYDKNFNNEGQRHALAYRALTKHTDNHLGWMKLGDGYYSVRERSPFKETFDITELTKEKRFVKLAEQWGQVLATAHARADKDFDAALVPYSIDKQVDELTDGRHKEFRQLVREVALTYADQVKKDYGYFLEKLKPNSCSSGTCD
;
A
#
# COMPACT_ATOMS: atom_id res chain seq x y z
N MET A 1 -66.89 59.69 12.46
CA MET A 1 -65.63 60.12 11.82
C MET A 1 -65.37 59.23 10.61
N LYS A 2 -65.20 59.89 9.45
CA LYS A 2 -64.82 59.47 8.07
C LYS A 2 -64.14 58.08 7.97
N THR A 3 -64.70 57.05 7.31
CA THR A 3 -64.91 56.72 5.87
C THR A 3 -63.68 56.28 5.06
N CYS A 4 -63.87 55.16 4.32
CA CYS A 4 -63.29 54.76 3.01
C CYS A 4 -61.82 54.28 3.00
N LYS A 5 -61.34 53.35 2.15
CA LYS A 5 -61.86 52.57 1.00
C LYS A 5 -60.77 51.54 0.64
N GLN A 6 -61.15 50.36 0.14
CA GLN A 6 -60.28 49.59 -0.77
C GLN A 6 -60.23 50.26 -2.15
N PRO A 7 -59.17 50.00 -2.94
CA PRO A 7 -59.36 49.71 -4.35
C PRO A 7 -58.74 48.36 -4.77
N VAL A 8 -59.28 47.86 -5.88
CA VAL A 8 -59.00 46.59 -6.55
C VAL A 8 -58.22 46.88 -7.85
N TYR A 9 -57.54 45.86 -8.37
CA TYR A 9 -57.18 45.54 -9.78
C TYR A 9 -55.75 45.78 -10.30
N VAL A 10 -55.13 44.64 -10.70
CA VAL A 10 -54.39 44.33 -11.96
C VAL A 10 -53.02 44.99 -12.13
N SER A 11 -51.91 44.28 -12.39
CA SER A 11 -51.64 43.39 -13.52
C SER A 11 -50.27 42.71 -13.37
N ALA A 12 -50.01 41.75 -14.25
CA ALA A 12 -48.84 40.88 -14.37
C ALA A 12 -47.47 41.58 -14.24
N ILE A 13 -46.56 40.93 -13.49
CA ILE A 13 -45.12 41.07 -13.68
C ILE A 13 -44.53 39.66 -13.79
N ALA A 14 -43.99 39.39 -14.97
CA ALA A 14 -43.21 38.22 -15.30
C ALA A 14 -41.99 38.12 -14.37
N ILE A 15 -41.92 37.05 -13.57
CA ILE A 15 -40.68 36.70 -12.88
C ILE A 15 -39.85 35.86 -13.85
N LEU A 16 -38.89 36.54 -14.45
CA LEU A 16 -37.76 35.98 -15.16
C LEU A 16 -37.04 35.00 -14.22
N LEU A 17 -37.16 33.69 -14.49
CA LEU A 17 -36.37 32.65 -13.86
C LEU A 17 -34.91 32.80 -14.32
N LEU A 18 -34.16 33.65 -13.61
CA LEU A 18 -32.71 33.63 -13.62
C LEU A 18 -32.27 32.36 -12.87
N LEU A 19 -32.01 31.30 -13.63
CA LEU A 19 -31.18 30.18 -13.20
C LEU A 19 -29.77 30.71 -12.94
N THR A 20 -29.52 31.27 -11.75
CA THR A 20 -28.16 31.47 -11.27
C THR A 20 -27.62 30.11 -10.89
N ASN A 21 -26.73 29.58 -11.74
CA ASN A 21 -25.78 28.54 -11.38
C ASN A 21 -25.06 28.99 -10.09
N LEU A 22 -25.54 28.52 -8.95
CA LEU A 22 -24.78 28.50 -7.71
C LEU A 22 -23.70 27.43 -7.89
N SER A 23 -22.64 27.80 -8.61
CA SER A 23 -21.35 27.17 -8.41
C SER A 23 -20.96 27.47 -6.97
N CYS A 24 -21.11 26.50 -6.07
CA CYS A 24 -20.37 26.49 -4.82
C CYS A 24 -18.89 26.41 -5.18
N SER A 25 -18.27 27.56 -5.45
CA SER A 25 -16.82 27.69 -5.44
C SER A 25 -16.39 27.53 -3.99
N TYR A 26 -15.90 26.35 -3.65
CA TYR A 26 -15.10 26.19 -2.44
C TYR A 26 -13.93 27.20 -2.52
N PRO A 27 -13.60 27.89 -1.42
CA PRO A 27 -12.44 28.77 -1.41
C PRO A 27 -11.22 27.99 -1.90
N ASP A 28 -10.41 28.61 -2.73
CA ASP A 28 -9.13 28.10 -3.19
C ASP A 28 -8.29 27.65 -1.98
N ARG A 29 -8.34 26.34 -1.69
CA ARG A 29 -7.56 25.67 -0.64
C ARG A 29 -6.28 25.08 -1.24
N THR A 30 -5.89 25.51 -2.45
CA THR A 30 -4.61 25.16 -3.03
C THR A 30 -3.55 26.14 -2.55
N ASP A 31 -2.87 25.77 -1.48
CA ASP A 31 -1.46 26.09 -1.35
C ASP A 31 -0.85 25.03 -0.43
N PRO A 32 -0.16 23.99 -0.96
CA PRO A 32 0.87 23.33 -0.17
C PRO A 32 1.77 24.44 0.41
N PRO A 33 2.26 24.29 1.65
CA PRO A 33 2.91 25.36 2.37
C PRO A 33 3.96 26.03 1.48
N LYS A 34 3.83 27.34 1.27
CA LYS A 34 4.83 28.21 0.63
C LYS A 34 6.12 28.21 1.46
N THR A 35 6.82 27.08 1.49
CA THR A 35 8.19 27.01 2.00
C THR A 35 9.06 27.76 0.99
N LYS A 36 9.92 28.66 1.49
CA LYS A 36 10.76 29.54 0.69
C LYS A 36 11.75 28.84 -0.27
N ASP A 37 11.79 27.50 -0.33
CA ASP A 37 12.31 26.75 -1.48
C ASP A 37 11.82 25.27 -1.43
N ARG A 38 10.84 24.89 -2.25
CA ARG A 38 10.35 23.49 -2.34
C ARG A 38 11.47 22.53 -2.78
N ALA A 39 12.41 22.98 -3.62
CA ALA A 39 13.51 22.14 -4.06
C ALA A 39 14.39 21.72 -2.88
N THR A 40 14.73 22.66 -1.99
CA THR A 40 15.45 22.36 -0.74
C THR A 40 14.69 21.35 0.13
N VAL A 41 13.36 21.48 0.26
CA VAL A 41 12.55 20.53 1.03
C VAL A 41 12.64 19.12 0.43
N VAL A 42 12.49 19.00 -0.89
CA VAL A 42 12.55 17.71 -1.60
C VAL A 42 13.92 17.07 -1.43
N VAL A 43 14.99 17.81 -1.72
CA VAL A 43 16.37 17.31 -1.63
C VAL A 43 16.68 16.81 -0.23
N LYS A 44 16.46 17.67 0.77
CA LYS A 44 16.76 17.35 2.17
C LYS A 44 15.96 16.13 2.65
N THR A 45 14.67 16.07 2.33
CA THR A 45 13.80 14.96 2.76
C THR A 45 14.22 13.63 2.12
N ILE A 46 14.66 13.64 0.87
CA ILE A 46 15.16 12.43 0.19
C ILE A 46 16.52 12.00 0.76
N GLU A 47 17.44 12.95 0.99
CA GLU A 47 18.75 12.64 1.57
C GLU A 47 18.64 12.08 2.99
N GLU A 48 17.82 12.70 3.85
CA GLU A 48 17.56 12.24 5.22
C GLU A 48 16.95 10.83 5.23
N ALA A 49 15.95 10.56 4.39
CA ALA A 49 15.32 9.24 4.30
C ALA A 49 16.25 8.13 3.76
N ASN A 50 17.44 8.48 3.23
CA ASN A 50 18.40 7.55 2.64
C ASN A 50 19.81 7.71 3.24
N SER A 51 19.92 8.28 4.45
CA SER A 51 21.21 8.46 5.12
C SER A 51 21.85 7.14 5.57
N ASP A 52 21.02 6.15 5.86
CA ASP A 52 21.44 4.92 6.55
C ASP A 52 21.78 3.77 5.58
N ILE A 53 21.55 3.95 4.28
CA ILE A 53 21.91 2.98 3.25
C ILE A 53 23.27 3.30 2.63
N SER A 54 23.93 2.28 2.05
CA SER A 54 25.22 2.45 1.41
C SER A 54 25.15 3.44 0.23
N ASN A 55 26.25 4.11 -0.10
CA ASN A 55 26.30 5.01 -1.27
C ASN A 55 25.89 4.29 -2.57
N GLN A 56 26.31 3.03 -2.74
CA GLN A 56 25.99 2.22 -3.91
C GLN A 56 24.48 1.90 -3.99
N ASP A 57 23.87 1.56 -2.86
CA ASP A 57 22.44 1.31 -2.77
C ASP A 57 21.66 2.59 -3.03
N ARG A 58 22.08 3.72 -2.46
CA ARG A 58 21.47 5.02 -2.69
C ARG A 58 21.52 5.43 -4.16
N GLU A 59 22.66 5.28 -4.82
CA GLU A 59 22.77 5.53 -6.26
C GLU A 59 21.82 4.64 -7.06
N THR A 60 21.78 3.33 -6.75
CA THR A 60 20.88 2.39 -7.43
C THR A 60 19.41 2.78 -7.22
N LYS A 61 19.03 3.13 -5.99
CA LYS A 61 17.68 3.58 -5.63
C LYS A 61 17.31 4.85 -6.38
N TYR A 62 18.22 5.84 -6.43
CA TYR A 62 17.98 7.08 -7.17
C TYR A 62 17.86 6.84 -8.68
N CYS A 63 18.63 5.92 -9.25
CA CYS A 63 18.48 5.55 -10.65
C CYS A 63 17.13 4.88 -10.95
N LYS A 64 16.63 4.02 -10.06
CA LYS A 64 15.26 3.48 -10.16
C LYS A 64 14.20 4.59 -10.06
N MET A 65 14.34 5.49 -9.09
CA MET A 65 13.44 6.64 -8.93
C MET A 65 13.42 7.53 -10.17
N ALA A 66 14.53 7.62 -10.92
CA ALA A 66 14.63 8.40 -12.15
C ALA A 66 13.94 7.76 -13.39
N CYS A 67 13.28 6.61 -13.23
CA CYS A 67 12.62 5.93 -14.34
C CYS A 67 11.26 6.53 -14.70
N SER A 68 10.47 6.96 -13.73
CA SER A 68 9.21 7.70 -13.99
C SER A 68 8.75 8.48 -12.76
N GLU A 69 7.84 9.44 -12.97
CA GLU A 69 7.16 10.18 -11.89
C GLU A 69 6.46 9.21 -10.90
N PHE A 70 5.89 8.11 -11.40
CA PHE A 70 5.26 7.08 -10.57
C PHE A 70 6.27 6.31 -9.72
N VAL A 71 7.41 5.90 -10.29
CA VAL A 71 8.46 5.21 -9.51
C VAL A 71 9.08 6.15 -8.47
N PHE A 72 9.26 7.42 -8.80
CA PHE A 72 9.68 8.46 -7.85
C PHE A 72 8.69 8.61 -6.69
N TYR A 73 7.39 8.69 -6.98
CA TYR A 73 6.33 8.80 -5.96
C TYR A 73 6.35 7.67 -4.94
N ARG A 74 6.57 6.44 -5.41
CA ARG A 74 6.70 5.23 -4.57
C ARG A 74 8.01 5.22 -3.79
N GLY A 75 9.08 5.74 -4.36
CA GLY A 75 10.37 5.88 -3.68
C GLY A 75 10.43 7.01 -2.65
N THR A 76 9.38 7.82 -2.52
CA THR A 76 9.36 9.05 -1.72
C THR A 76 8.11 9.21 -0.85
N ASN A 77 7.62 8.11 -0.24
CA ASN A 77 6.48 8.13 0.69
C ASN A 77 6.59 9.23 1.77
N GLN A 78 7.80 9.53 2.23
CA GLN A 78 8.09 10.57 3.20
C GLN A 78 7.65 11.98 2.75
N LEU A 79 7.65 12.29 1.45
CA LEU A 79 7.14 13.56 0.94
C LEU A 79 5.62 13.66 1.12
N PHE A 80 4.90 12.56 0.87
CA PHE A 80 3.45 12.52 1.08
C PHE A 80 3.08 12.72 2.53
N TRP A 81 3.73 11.99 3.45
CA TRP A 81 3.49 12.18 4.88
C TRP A 81 3.88 13.58 5.35
N LYS A 82 4.97 14.14 4.84
CA LYS A 82 5.37 15.53 5.15
C LYS A 82 4.32 16.56 4.71
N ASP A 83 3.68 16.33 3.58
CA ASP A 83 2.72 17.27 2.99
C ASP A 83 1.30 17.12 3.57
N PHE A 84 0.90 15.90 3.95
CA PHE A 84 -0.48 15.60 4.36
C PHE A 84 -0.68 15.23 5.83
N ALA A 85 0.37 14.94 6.61
CA ALA A 85 0.21 14.64 8.02
C ALA A 85 -0.47 15.82 8.75
N GLY A 86 -1.61 15.56 9.39
CA GLY A 86 -2.42 16.59 10.04
C GLY A 86 -3.16 17.55 9.10
N ASP A 87 -3.29 17.24 7.80
CA ASP A 87 -4.01 18.08 6.84
C ASP A 87 -5.44 18.38 7.31
N SER A 88 -5.83 19.66 7.26
CA SER A 88 -7.12 20.11 7.73
C SER A 88 -8.32 19.50 6.99
N ARG A 89 -8.14 19.09 5.72
CA ARG A 89 -9.18 18.46 4.89
C ARG A 89 -9.64 17.12 5.43
N LEU A 90 -8.84 16.46 6.28
CA LEU A 90 -9.23 15.21 6.94
C LEU A 90 -10.52 15.39 7.73
N LYS A 91 -10.81 16.60 8.24
CA LYS A 91 -12.01 16.90 9.03
C LYS A 91 -13.30 16.89 8.21
N ASP A 92 -13.20 16.94 6.87
CA ASP A 92 -14.38 16.97 6.00
C ASP A 92 -15.08 15.60 5.96
N PHE A 93 -14.32 14.50 6.10
CA PHE A 93 -14.80 13.11 6.10
C PHE A 93 -14.06 12.18 7.10
N GLY A 94 -13.51 12.76 8.17
CA GLY A 94 -12.75 12.04 9.18
C GLY A 94 -12.92 12.65 10.56
N ASN A 95 -12.74 11.81 11.58
CA ASN A 95 -12.82 12.17 13.00
C ASN A 95 -11.97 11.20 13.86
N ALA A 96 -12.11 11.23 15.18
CA ALA A 96 -11.33 10.35 16.07
C ALA A 96 -11.64 8.84 15.90
N LYS A 97 -12.78 8.51 15.28
CA LYS A 97 -13.28 7.15 15.02
C LYS A 97 -13.06 6.69 13.57
N THR A 98 -12.24 7.39 12.79
CA THR A 98 -11.90 6.98 11.42
C THR A 98 -10.44 6.53 11.28
N LYS A 99 -9.77 6.29 12.41
CA LYS A 99 -8.37 5.84 12.45
C LYS A 99 -8.29 4.31 12.51
N ILE A 100 -7.89 3.69 11.43
CA ILE A 100 -7.76 2.24 11.28
C ILE A 100 -6.36 1.86 10.81
N TRP A 101 -6.05 0.58 10.79
CA TRP A 101 -4.83 0.10 10.15
C TRP A 101 -4.84 0.47 8.66
N LEU A 102 -3.79 1.15 8.24
CA LEU A 102 -3.48 1.49 6.86
C LEU A 102 -2.31 0.63 6.38
N SER A 103 -2.18 0.51 5.06
CA SER A 103 -0.90 0.11 4.46
C SER A 103 0.16 1.19 4.69
N GLY A 104 -0.23 2.47 4.65
CA GLY A 104 0.64 3.60 4.97
C GLY A 104 1.56 4.04 3.82
N ASP A 105 1.64 3.26 2.73
CA ASP A 105 2.32 3.61 1.48
C ASP A 105 1.46 3.31 0.24
N MET A 106 0.13 3.36 0.37
CA MET A 106 -0.79 2.89 -0.67
C MET A 106 -0.55 3.47 -2.08
N HIS A 107 -0.33 2.60 -3.06
CA HIS A 107 -0.19 2.91 -4.48
C HIS A 107 -0.58 1.70 -5.36
N ALA A 108 -0.69 1.89 -6.68
CA ALA A 108 -1.20 0.88 -7.62
C ALA A 108 -0.41 -0.45 -7.63
N GLU A 109 0.88 -0.41 -7.31
CA GLU A 109 1.72 -1.62 -7.19
C GLU A 109 1.77 -2.21 -5.77
N ASN A 110 0.91 -1.80 -4.82
CA ASN A 110 0.73 -2.52 -3.55
C ASN A 110 -0.38 -3.57 -3.64
N PHE A 111 -0.98 -3.74 -4.81
CA PHE A 111 -1.94 -4.80 -5.09
C PHE A 111 -1.24 -5.90 -5.89
N GLY A 112 -1.42 -7.15 -5.49
CA GLY A 112 -0.77 -8.28 -6.15
C GLY A 112 -1.54 -9.58 -6.00
N ALA A 113 -1.23 -10.51 -6.89
CA ALA A 113 -1.66 -11.90 -6.78
C ALA A 113 -0.72 -12.67 -5.86
N TYR A 114 -1.28 -13.56 -5.04
CA TYR A 114 -0.51 -14.53 -4.25
C TYR A 114 -1.39 -15.70 -3.80
N GLU A 115 -0.76 -16.81 -3.42
CA GLU A 115 -1.44 -17.94 -2.80
C GLU A 115 -1.76 -17.61 -1.33
N ASN A 116 -3.03 -17.76 -0.94
CA ASN A 116 -3.48 -17.61 0.44
C ASN A 116 -3.19 -18.90 1.26
N ASN A 117 -3.49 -18.89 2.56
CA ASN A 117 -3.25 -20.07 3.40
C ASN A 117 -4.22 -21.26 3.19
N GLN A 118 -5.16 -21.14 2.26
CA GLN A 118 -6.06 -22.21 1.79
C GLN A 118 -5.64 -22.79 0.43
N GLY A 119 -4.59 -22.25 -0.20
CA GLY A 119 -4.12 -22.70 -1.52
C GLY A 119 -4.85 -22.04 -2.70
N GLU A 120 -5.61 -20.96 -2.46
CA GLU A 120 -6.29 -20.21 -3.52
C GLU A 120 -5.44 -19.02 -3.96
N ILE A 121 -5.48 -18.69 -5.26
CA ILE A 121 -4.83 -17.49 -5.80
C ILE A 121 -5.76 -16.30 -5.58
N VAL A 122 -5.32 -15.38 -4.73
CA VAL A 122 -6.07 -14.19 -4.33
C VAL A 122 -5.40 -12.92 -4.83
N TYR A 123 -6.19 -11.86 -5.01
CA TYR A 123 -5.72 -10.51 -5.27
C TYR A 123 -6.00 -9.59 -4.08
N ALA A 124 -4.95 -9.01 -3.50
CA ALA A 124 -5.07 -8.20 -2.29
C ALA A 124 -3.85 -7.29 -2.11
N LEU A 125 -3.85 -6.53 -1.00
CA LEU A 125 -2.69 -5.75 -0.59
C LEU A 125 -1.50 -6.67 -0.30
N ASP A 126 -0.28 -6.27 -0.66
CA ASP A 126 0.92 -7.13 -0.56
C ASP A 126 2.14 -6.49 0.14
N ASP A 127 2.03 -5.23 0.54
CA ASP A 127 3.04 -4.46 1.28
C ASP A 127 2.48 -3.78 2.54
N PHE A 128 3.16 -4.01 3.66
CA PHE A 128 2.74 -3.60 5.01
C PHE A 128 3.91 -3.04 5.82
N ASP A 129 5.05 -2.74 5.18
CA ASP A 129 6.22 -2.18 5.84
C ASP A 129 5.87 -0.86 6.55
N ASP A 130 5.06 -0.01 5.92
CA ASP A 130 4.61 1.28 6.47
C ASP A 130 3.29 1.20 7.26
N GLY A 131 2.82 -0.02 7.55
CA GLY A 131 1.49 -0.22 8.15
C GLY A 131 1.31 0.50 9.49
N ILE A 132 0.29 1.35 9.61
CA ILE A 132 0.09 2.24 10.76
C ILE A 132 -1.39 2.46 11.05
N ILE A 133 -1.75 2.80 12.30
CA ILE A 133 -3.11 3.23 12.62
C ILE A 133 -3.23 4.75 12.42
N ALA A 134 -3.91 5.16 11.35
CA ALA A 134 -4.18 6.56 11.02
C ALA A 134 -5.50 6.70 10.24
N ASP A 135 -5.88 7.92 9.86
CA ASP A 135 -7.15 8.17 9.18
C ASP A 135 -7.19 7.49 7.80
N TYR A 136 -8.26 6.74 7.49
CA TYR A 136 -8.40 6.00 6.23
C TYR A 136 -8.20 6.85 4.97
N GLN A 137 -8.47 8.15 5.06
CA GLN A 137 -8.32 9.07 3.94
C GLN A 137 -6.89 9.15 3.43
N TYR A 138 -5.86 8.86 4.25
CA TYR A 138 -4.48 8.83 3.80
C TYR A 138 -4.24 7.79 2.70
N ASP A 139 -4.67 6.55 2.91
CA ASP A 139 -4.53 5.48 1.89
C ASP A 139 -5.40 5.78 0.66
N VAL A 140 -6.62 6.32 0.85
CA VAL A 140 -7.51 6.73 -0.26
C VAL A 140 -6.87 7.83 -1.11
N TRP A 141 -6.34 8.88 -0.47
CA TRP A 141 -5.71 10.01 -1.17
C TRP A 141 -4.42 9.61 -1.86
N ARG A 142 -3.59 8.78 -1.19
CA ARG A 142 -2.33 8.28 -1.76
C ARG A 142 -2.60 7.38 -2.98
N MET A 143 -3.56 6.47 -2.88
CA MET A 143 -3.97 5.63 -4.01
C MET A 143 -4.52 6.44 -5.17
N ALA A 144 -5.35 7.45 -4.90
CA ALA A 144 -5.94 8.30 -5.94
C ALA A 144 -4.87 9.16 -6.65
N ALA A 145 -3.88 9.69 -5.93
CA ALA A 145 -2.73 10.36 -6.54
C ALA A 145 -1.90 9.38 -7.40
N SER A 146 -1.72 8.14 -6.94
CA SER A 146 -1.12 7.05 -7.72
C SER A 146 -1.89 6.80 -9.02
N LEU A 147 -3.23 6.73 -8.98
CA LEU A 147 -4.07 6.59 -10.18
C LEU A 147 -3.84 7.74 -11.17
N ALA A 148 -3.75 8.97 -10.71
CA ALA A 148 -3.46 10.12 -11.56
C ALA A 148 -2.08 9.98 -12.26
N LEU A 149 -1.04 9.56 -11.52
CA LEU A 149 0.30 9.35 -12.05
C LEU A 149 0.35 8.20 -13.08
N VAL A 150 -0.31 7.08 -12.78
CA VAL A 150 -0.43 5.94 -13.72
C VAL A 150 -1.15 6.38 -15.00
N GLY A 151 -2.26 7.11 -14.88
CA GLY A 151 -3.00 7.63 -16.03
C GLY A 151 -2.15 8.56 -16.90
N ARG A 152 -1.37 9.46 -16.28
CA ARG A 152 -0.42 10.34 -17.00
C ARG A 152 0.66 9.55 -17.73
N GLN A 153 1.27 8.57 -17.06
CA GLN A 153 2.32 7.73 -17.63
C GLN A 153 1.81 6.96 -18.85
N ASN A 154 0.55 6.53 -18.83
CA ASN A 154 -0.06 5.74 -19.91
C ASN A 154 -0.76 6.59 -21.00
N GLY A 155 -0.64 7.92 -20.93
CA GLY A 155 -1.21 8.82 -21.93
C GLY A 155 -2.72 9.00 -21.87
N LEU A 156 -3.36 8.70 -20.72
CA LEU A 156 -4.78 8.98 -20.51
C LEU A 156 -5.00 10.49 -20.34
N SER A 157 -6.07 10.99 -20.94
CA SER A 157 -6.52 12.38 -20.79
C SER A 157 -6.93 12.70 -19.35
N ALA A 158 -7.01 13.99 -19.03
CA ALA A 158 -7.47 14.43 -17.71
C ALA A 158 -8.91 13.96 -17.40
N GLU A 159 -9.78 13.85 -18.42
CA GLU A 159 -11.13 13.33 -18.25
C GLU A 159 -11.11 11.84 -17.89
N GLU A 160 -10.29 11.04 -18.57
CA GLU A 160 -10.12 9.61 -18.28
C GLU A 160 -9.52 9.37 -16.89
N GLN A 161 -8.53 10.20 -16.48
CA GLN A 161 -7.98 10.19 -15.12
C GLN A 161 -9.08 10.48 -14.09
N ASN A 162 -9.91 11.50 -14.31
CA ASN A 162 -11.02 11.85 -13.43
C ASN A 162 -12.02 10.69 -13.27
N LYS A 163 -12.39 10.03 -14.38
CA LYS A 163 -13.30 8.89 -14.36
C LYS A 163 -12.73 7.73 -13.54
N GLY A 164 -11.44 7.44 -13.66
CA GLY A 164 -10.79 6.39 -12.87
C GLY A 164 -10.75 6.71 -11.37
N ILE A 165 -10.38 7.95 -11.01
CA ILE A 165 -10.35 8.39 -9.60
C ILE A 165 -11.77 8.39 -9.00
N ASP A 166 -12.76 8.85 -9.75
CA ASP A 166 -14.16 8.84 -9.33
C ASP A 166 -14.68 7.41 -9.16
N ALA A 167 -14.36 6.49 -10.08
CA ALA A 167 -14.77 5.09 -9.99
C ALA A 167 -14.13 4.37 -8.80
N PHE A 168 -12.84 4.60 -8.55
CA PHE A 168 -12.15 4.10 -7.35
C PHE A 168 -12.82 4.61 -6.07
N SER A 169 -13.08 5.91 -6.00
CA SER A 169 -13.61 6.56 -4.81
C SER A 169 -15.08 6.17 -4.55
N GLU A 170 -15.92 6.13 -5.59
CA GLU A 170 -17.31 5.64 -5.47
C GLU A 170 -17.32 4.18 -5.04
N SER A 171 -16.53 3.32 -5.68
CA SER A 171 -16.50 1.91 -5.36
C SER A 171 -15.99 1.64 -3.94
N TYR A 172 -15.07 2.46 -3.43
CA TYR A 172 -14.65 2.39 -2.04
C TYR A 172 -15.81 2.69 -1.09
N LEU A 173 -16.58 3.76 -1.34
CA LEU A 173 -17.73 4.14 -0.52
C LEU A 173 -18.86 3.11 -0.60
N ASP A 174 -19.22 2.67 -1.81
CA ASP A 174 -20.26 1.65 -2.02
C ASP A 174 -19.92 0.34 -1.31
N THR A 175 -18.63 -0.04 -1.31
CA THR A 175 -18.16 -1.23 -0.61
C THR A 175 -18.29 -1.06 0.91
N MET A 176 -17.88 0.09 1.46
CA MET A 176 -18.05 0.39 2.90
C MET A 176 -19.52 0.38 3.31
N ALA A 177 -20.39 1.05 2.54
CA ALA A 177 -21.83 1.06 2.76
C ALA A 177 -22.41 -0.37 2.73
N SER A 178 -21.90 -1.22 1.85
CA SER A 178 -22.36 -2.61 1.74
C SER A 178 -22.02 -3.44 2.98
N TYR A 179 -20.92 -3.16 3.68
CA TYR A 179 -20.55 -3.86 4.91
C TYR A 179 -21.29 -3.36 6.14
N ARG A 180 -21.87 -2.17 6.08
CA ARG A 180 -22.62 -1.59 7.20
C ARG A 180 -23.66 -2.55 7.78
N GLY A 181 -23.47 -2.90 9.05
CA GLY A 181 -24.42 -3.70 9.83
C GLY A 181 -24.43 -5.20 9.49
N ASN A 182 -23.39 -5.71 8.84
CA ASN A 182 -23.15 -7.14 8.62
C ASN A 182 -21.65 -7.45 8.71
N ASP A 183 -21.29 -8.74 8.61
CA ASP A 183 -19.90 -9.20 8.77
C ASP A 183 -19.31 -9.73 7.44
N ARG A 184 -19.81 -9.25 6.28
CA ARG A 184 -19.42 -9.82 4.98
C ARG A 184 -17.95 -9.55 4.65
N GLU A 185 -17.40 -8.44 5.10
CA GLU A 185 -15.99 -8.07 4.95
C GLU A 185 -15.04 -9.12 5.52
N LEU A 186 -15.46 -9.82 6.59
CA LEU A 186 -14.68 -10.89 7.20
C LEU A 186 -14.54 -12.10 6.26
N GLU A 187 -15.48 -12.33 5.35
CA GLU A 187 -15.45 -13.46 4.41
C GLU A 187 -15.10 -13.05 2.97
N THR A 188 -15.11 -11.75 2.65
CA THR A 188 -14.76 -11.28 1.30
C THR A 188 -13.25 -11.32 1.05
N TYR A 189 -12.86 -12.02 -0.01
CA TYR A 189 -11.55 -11.98 -0.66
C TYR A 189 -11.73 -12.12 -2.18
N PHE A 190 -10.73 -11.71 -2.96
CA PHE A 190 -10.85 -11.56 -4.41
C PHE A 190 -10.07 -12.66 -5.13
N THR A 191 -10.73 -13.41 -6.00
CA THR A 191 -10.15 -14.47 -6.85
C THR A 191 -10.59 -14.25 -8.31
N LYS A 192 -10.14 -15.10 -9.23
CA LYS A 192 -10.62 -15.05 -10.63
C LYS A 192 -12.15 -15.18 -10.76
N ASP A 193 -12.81 -15.84 -9.79
CA ASP A 193 -14.25 -16.16 -9.89
C ASP A 193 -15.16 -14.99 -9.51
N ASN A 194 -14.65 -14.00 -8.78
CA ASN A 194 -15.41 -12.83 -8.35
C ASN A 194 -14.78 -11.49 -8.73
N THR A 195 -13.65 -11.51 -9.43
CA THR A 195 -13.07 -10.35 -10.12
C THR A 195 -13.51 -10.34 -11.59
N TYR A 196 -13.20 -9.26 -12.31
CA TYR A 196 -13.63 -9.12 -13.69
C TYR A 196 -12.69 -8.29 -14.58
N GLY A 197 -12.84 -8.48 -15.88
CA GLY A 197 -12.31 -7.60 -16.90
C GLY A 197 -10.89 -7.93 -17.34
N LYS A 198 -9.89 -7.38 -16.64
CA LYS A 198 -8.47 -7.72 -16.88
C LYS A 198 -7.82 -8.35 -15.65
N LEU A 199 -8.52 -8.29 -14.51
CA LEU A 199 -8.03 -8.82 -13.26
C LEU A 199 -8.27 -10.33 -13.15
N ASP A 200 -9.42 -10.80 -13.61
CA ASP A 200 -9.74 -12.22 -13.80
C ASP A 200 -8.76 -12.90 -14.77
N ASP A 201 -8.56 -12.32 -15.97
CA ASP A 201 -7.57 -12.77 -16.96
C ASP A 201 -6.16 -12.88 -16.35
N PHE A 202 -5.76 -11.87 -15.56
CA PHE A 202 -4.47 -11.83 -14.89
C PHE A 202 -4.34 -12.95 -13.85
N LEU A 203 -5.36 -13.16 -13.01
CA LEU A 203 -5.36 -14.20 -11.98
C LEU A 203 -5.37 -15.61 -12.58
N GLU A 204 -6.14 -15.83 -13.66
CA GLU A 204 -6.09 -17.07 -14.44
C GLU A 204 -4.70 -17.32 -15.01
N GLY A 205 -4.06 -16.28 -15.54
CA GLY A 205 -2.68 -16.34 -16.05
C GLY A 205 -1.66 -16.70 -14.97
N VAL A 206 -1.77 -16.11 -13.78
CA VAL A 206 -0.91 -16.42 -12.63
C VAL A 206 -1.09 -17.87 -12.20
N GLU A 207 -2.33 -18.33 -12.03
CA GLU A 207 -2.64 -19.71 -11.64
C GLU A 207 -2.12 -20.74 -12.66
N ALA A 208 -2.23 -20.44 -13.96
CA ALA A 208 -1.79 -21.34 -15.02
C ALA A 208 -0.26 -21.38 -15.21
N SER A 209 0.46 -20.30 -14.85
CA SER A 209 1.87 -20.13 -15.21
C SER A 209 2.85 -20.16 -14.05
N GLU A 210 2.39 -19.91 -12.82
CA GLU A 210 3.22 -19.94 -11.61
C GLU A 210 3.09 -21.26 -10.85
N SER A 211 4.14 -21.61 -10.11
CA SER A 211 4.15 -22.78 -9.23
C SER A 211 5.32 -22.74 -8.26
N ARG A 212 5.21 -23.53 -7.18
CA ARG A 212 6.30 -23.71 -6.20
C ARG A 212 7.59 -24.19 -6.84
N GLN A 213 7.53 -25.19 -7.71
CA GLN A 213 8.71 -25.69 -8.44
C GLN A 213 9.35 -24.60 -9.31
N LYS A 214 8.55 -23.79 -10.00
CA LYS A 214 9.05 -22.66 -10.81
C LYS A 214 9.74 -21.62 -9.92
N MET A 215 9.13 -21.25 -8.80
CA MET A 215 9.76 -20.35 -7.82
C MET A 215 11.07 -20.94 -7.27
N LEU A 216 11.09 -22.22 -6.88
CA LEU A 216 12.30 -22.86 -6.37
C LEU A 216 13.39 -22.88 -7.43
N LYS A 217 13.09 -23.25 -8.68
CA LYS A 217 14.06 -23.20 -9.80
C LYS A 217 14.61 -21.81 -10.07
N LYS A 218 13.82 -20.76 -9.83
CA LYS A 218 14.24 -19.35 -10.01
C LYS A 218 15.32 -18.94 -9.01
N TRP A 219 15.25 -19.43 -7.78
CA TRP A 219 16.09 -18.98 -6.66
C TRP A 219 17.10 -20.00 -6.15
N THR A 220 16.91 -21.28 -6.46
CA THR A 220 17.68 -22.40 -5.90
C THR A 220 18.20 -23.31 -6.99
N GLU A 221 19.20 -24.10 -6.64
CA GLU A 221 19.74 -25.20 -7.42
C GLU A 221 19.80 -26.48 -6.57
N LEU A 222 19.97 -27.62 -7.23
CA LEU A 222 20.23 -28.91 -6.58
C LEU A 222 21.72 -29.22 -6.64
N ASP A 223 22.36 -29.38 -5.48
CA ASP A 223 23.70 -29.96 -5.37
C ASP A 223 23.59 -31.39 -4.86
N GLY A 224 23.61 -32.35 -5.80
CA GLY A 224 23.22 -33.73 -5.53
C GLY A 224 21.78 -33.79 -5.00
N ASN A 225 21.62 -34.27 -3.76
CA ASN A 225 20.32 -34.36 -3.09
C ASN A 225 20.10 -33.25 -2.06
N LYS A 226 20.72 -32.08 -2.23
CA LYS A 226 20.52 -30.92 -1.33
C LYS A 226 20.16 -29.69 -2.14
N ARG A 227 18.97 -29.15 -1.89
CA ARG A 227 18.57 -27.85 -2.43
C ARG A 227 19.28 -26.73 -1.66
N ARG A 228 19.81 -25.76 -2.39
CA ARG A 228 20.48 -24.56 -1.86
C ARG A 228 20.21 -23.35 -2.74
N PHE A 229 20.43 -22.14 -2.24
CA PHE A 229 20.27 -20.94 -3.04
C PHE A 229 21.32 -20.86 -4.16
N ASP A 230 20.90 -20.43 -5.34
CA ASP A 230 21.79 -20.22 -6.49
C ASP A 230 22.42 -18.82 -6.40
N LEU A 231 23.62 -18.74 -5.82
CA LEU A 231 24.36 -17.49 -5.64
C LEU A 231 24.97 -16.94 -6.95
N SER A 232 24.80 -17.61 -8.09
CA SER A 232 25.11 -17.00 -9.39
C SER A 232 24.10 -15.92 -9.78
N LYS A 233 22.92 -15.91 -9.14
CA LYS A 233 21.91 -14.89 -9.33
C LYS A 233 22.36 -13.59 -8.67
N VAL A 234 22.50 -12.51 -9.46
CA VAL A 234 22.87 -11.15 -8.98
C VAL A 234 21.95 -10.60 -7.88
N LYS A 235 20.76 -11.18 -7.73
CA LYS A 235 19.73 -10.83 -6.75
C LYS A 235 19.94 -11.51 -5.39
N LEU A 236 20.93 -12.41 -5.27
CA LEU A 236 21.29 -13.15 -4.06
C LEU A 236 22.76 -12.93 -3.69
N GLY A 237 23.02 -12.81 -2.40
CA GLY A 237 24.36 -12.67 -1.82
C GLY A 237 24.61 -13.74 -0.75
N LYS A 238 25.89 -13.93 -0.40
CA LYS A 238 26.28 -14.84 0.68
C LYS A 238 26.18 -14.09 2.03
N PRO A 239 25.37 -14.55 3.00
CA PRO A 239 25.41 -14.00 4.34
C PRO A 239 26.77 -14.30 4.99
N THR A 240 27.21 -13.41 5.87
CA THR A 240 28.34 -13.65 6.77
C THR A 240 28.04 -14.82 7.71
N ALA A 241 29.09 -15.39 8.30
CA ALA A 241 28.92 -16.48 9.28
C ALA A 241 28.12 -16.03 10.51
N SER A 242 28.27 -14.77 10.94
CA SER A 242 27.50 -14.21 12.06
C SER A 242 26.02 -14.09 11.72
N GLU A 243 25.67 -13.48 10.57
CA GLU A 243 24.26 -13.33 10.16
C GLU A 243 23.56 -14.69 10.03
N ARG A 244 24.26 -15.70 9.47
CA ARG A 244 23.74 -17.07 9.40
C ARG A 244 23.45 -17.63 10.80
N GLN A 245 24.40 -17.51 11.71
CA GLN A 245 24.27 -18.01 13.08
C GLN A 245 23.14 -17.30 13.84
N ASP A 246 22.99 -15.98 13.66
CA ASP A 246 21.95 -15.18 14.28
C ASP A 246 20.56 -15.62 13.82
N ILE A 247 20.38 -15.82 12.50
CA ILE A 247 19.11 -16.33 11.95
C ILE A 247 18.81 -17.73 12.48
N GLU A 248 19.78 -18.63 12.46
CA GLU A 248 19.61 -20.01 12.94
C GLU A 248 19.23 -20.05 14.43
N ASN A 249 19.85 -19.20 15.25
CA ASN A 249 19.53 -19.07 16.67
C ASN A 249 18.12 -18.49 16.92
N ALA A 250 17.67 -17.56 16.07
CA ALA A 250 16.40 -16.88 16.23
C ALA A 250 15.17 -17.73 15.85
N ILE A 251 15.35 -18.85 15.13
CA ILE A 251 14.25 -19.74 14.68
C ILE A 251 13.38 -20.22 15.86
N ALA A 252 14.00 -20.52 17.01
CA ALA A 252 13.28 -21.00 18.19
C ALA A 252 12.26 -19.97 18.71
N ASP A 253 12.64 -18.69 18.73
CA ASP A 253 11.78 -17.60 19.17
C ASP A 253 10.79 -17.17 18.10
N TYR A 254 11.20 -17.15 16.83
CA TYR A 254 10.31 -16.91 15.69
C TYR A 254 9.07 -17.82 15.73
N LYS A 255 9.24 -19.13 15.98
CA LYS A 255 8.11 -20.08 16.08
C LYS A 255 7.07 -19.68 17.15
N LYS A 256 7.47 -18.96 18.18
CA LYS A 256 6.56 -18.49 19.24
C LYS A 256 5.69 -17.32 18.77
N THR A 257 6.09 -16.62 17.71
CA THR A 257 5.36 -15.48 17.11
C THR A 257 4.26 -15.90 16.12
N LEU A 258 4.27 -17.17 15.70
CA LEU A 258 3.33 -17.74 14.74
C LEU A 258 1.96 -17.99 15.38
N THR A 259 0.91 -17.60 14.65
CA THR A 259 -0.48 -17.90 15.01
C THR A 259 -0.84 -19.34 14.67
N LYS A 260 -0.44 -19.82 13.48
CA LYS A 260 -0.59 -21.22 13.10
C LYS A 260 0.32 -22.10 13.96
N LYS A 261 -0.27 -23.13 14.57
CA LYS A 261 0.49 -24.20 15.21
C LYS A 261 0.79 -25.29 14.19
N PHE A 262 2.04 -25.36 13.79
CA PHE A 262 2.57 -26.39 12.90
C PHE A 262 2.73 -27.70 13.70
N LYS A 263 2.20 -28.80 13.16
CA LYS A 263 2.31 -30.16 13.73
C LYS A 263 3.38 -30.99 13.02
N TYR A 264 4.38 -30.33 12.45
CA TYR A 264 5.44 -30.99 11.70
C TYR A 264 6.59 -31.43 12.62
N ASP A 265 7.48 -32.27 12.07
CA ASP A 265 8.70 -32.70 12.75
C ASP A 265 9.51 -31.49 13.26
N SER A 266 10.25 -31.71 14.35
CA SER A 266 11.25 -30.75 14.86
C SER A 266 12.17 -30.16 13.79
N ASN A 267 12.42 -30.89 12.70
CA ASN A 267 13.27 -30.50 11.57
C ASN A 267 12.58 -29.59 10.54
N TYR A 268 11.26 -29.39 10.58
CA TYR A 268 10.54 -28.61 9.57
C TYR A 268 11.09 -27.19 9.42
N PHE A 269 11.32 -26.49 10.54
CA PHE A 269 11.89 -25.13 10.55
C PHE A 269 13.42 -25.11 10.49
N ARG A 270 14.08 -26.25 10.31
CA ARG A 270 15.54 -26.27 10.20
C ARG A 270 15.97 -25.53 8.94
N ALA A 271 16.95 -24.64 9.07
CA ALA A 271 17.56 -23.98 7.93
C ALA A 271 18.26 -25.01 7.03
N LYS A 272 17.76 -25.18 5.79
CA LYS A 272 18.46 -25.91 4.71
C LYS A 272 19.58 -25.05 4.15
N ASP A 273 19.26 -23.78 3.86
CA ASP A 273 20.21 -22.78 3.40
C ASP A 273 19.71 -21.36 3.67
N ILE A 274 20.60 -20.38 3.62
CA ILE A 274 20.32 -18.95 3.84
C ILE A 274 21.10 -18.12 2.83
N ALA A 275 20.43 -17.18 2.16
CA ALA A 275 21.02 -16.19 1.27
C ALA A 275 20.61 -14.76 1.67
N GLN A 276 21.48 -13.78 1.42
CA GLN A 276 21.07 -12.36 1.43
C GLN A 276 20.24 -12.06 0.18
N ARG A 277 19.19 -11.24 0.31
CA ARG A 277 18.35 -10.79 -0.80
C ARG A 277 18.71 -9.34 -1.17
N LEU A 278 19.42 -9.17 -2.29
CA LEU A 278 19.99 -7.88 -2.72
C LEU A 278 19.10 -7.15 -3.75
N LEU A 279 19.21 -5.83 -3.90
CA LEU A 279 18.53 -5.07 -4.99
C LEU A 279 16.98 -5.18 -5.00
N ALA A 280 16.34 -5.43 -3.87
CA ALA A 280 14.89 -5.64 -3.79
C ALA A 280 14.11 -4.34 -3.55
N GLY A 281 13.11 -4.08 -4.38
CA GLY A 281 12.23 -2.91 -4.28
C GLY A 281 12.89 -1.59 -4.71
N THR A 282 12.09 -0.51 -4.70
CA THR A 282 12.56 0.87 -4.85
C THR A 282 12.61 1.54 -3.48
N GLY A 283 11.53 1.50 -2.69
CA GLY A 283 11.48 2.03 -1.33
C GLY A 283 12.43 1.31 -0.36
N SER A 284 12.46 -0.03 -0.41
CA SER A 284 13.22 -0.87 0.52
C SER A 284 14.65 -1.23 0.08
N LEU A 285 15.20 -0.59 -0.95
CA LEU A 285 16.55 -0.91 -1.43
C LEU A 285 17.59 -0.51 -0.36
N GLY A 286 18.47 -1.45 -0.01
CA GLY A 286 19.47 -1.28 1.06
C GLY A 286 19.00 -1.75 2.44
N ILE A 287 17.71 -2.12 2.57
CA ILE A 287 17.18 -2.69 3.82
C ILE A 287 17.66 -4.14 3.97
N PRO A 288 18.24 -4.53 5.13
CA PRO A 288 18.67 -5.90 5.38
C PRO A 288 17.55 -6.92 5.14
N ARG A 289 17.82 -7.91 4.29
CA ARG A 289 16.84 -8.92 3.88
C ARG A 289 17.51 -10.24 3.56
N TYR A 290 16.91 -11.33 3.99
CA TYR A 290 17.43 -12.68 3.81
C TYR A 290 16.32 -13.61 3.31
N TYR A 291 16.72 -14.60 2.52
CA TYR A 291 15.92 -15.77 2.21
C TYR A 291 16.42 -16.95 3.01
N LEU A 292 15.51 -17.61 3.70
CA LEU A 292 15.74 -18.83 4.47
C LEU A 292 14.98 -19.99 3.78
N LEU A 293 15.71 -21.01 3.36
CA LEU A 293 15.14 -22.22 2.77
C LEU A 293 14.84 -23.23 3.88
N ILE A 294 13.61 -23.74 3.93
CA ILE A 294 13.18 -24.78 4.88
C ILE A 294 12.46 -25.92 4.15
N GLU A 295 12.23 -27.02 4.86
CA GLU A 295 11.48 -28.17 4.35
C GLU A 295 10.02 -27.80 4.01
N GLY A 296 9.49 -28.49 3.01
CA GLY A 296 8.06 -28.55 2.72
C GLY A 296 7.28 -29.42 3.71
N GLU A 297 6.03 -29.72 3.35
CA GLU A 297 5.17 -30.58 4.18
C GLU A 297 5.57 -32.05 4.07
N THR A 298 6.19 -32.41 2.96
CA THR A 298 6.78 -33.72 2.67
C THR A 298 8.30 -33.64 2.75
N SER A 299 8.98 -34.79 2.58
CA SER A 299 10.43 -34.84 2.44
C SER A 299 10.90 -34.60 0.99
N SER A 300 10.00 -34.15 0.11
CA SER A 300 10.34 -33.81 -1.26
C SER A 300 11.15 -32.52 -1.28
N GLN A 301 11.95 -32.33 -2.32
CA GLN A 301 12.63 -31.05 -2.52
C GLN A 301 11.80 -30.08 -3.35
N ASP A 302 10.65 -30.53 -3.86
CA ASP A 302 9.80 -29.74 -4.76
C ASP A 302 8.74 -28.94 -4.01
N ASP A 303 8.53 -29.23 -2.73
CA ASP A 303 7.61 -28.52 -1.84
C ASP A 303 8.34 -27.67 -0.79
N ASP A 304 9.67 -27.55 -0.90
CA ASP A 304 10.47 -26.63 -0.09
C ASP A 304 9.90 -25.22 -0.07
N ARG A 305 10.11 -24.53 1.06
CA ARG A 305 9.60 -23.18 1.28
C ARG A 305 10.73 -22.18 1.42
N ILE A 306 10.54 -21.00 0.83
CA ILE A 306 11.43 -19.86 0.98
C ILE A 306 10.75 -18.87 1.91
N LEU A 307 11.32 -18.67 3.10
CA LEU A 307 10.91 -17.61 4.02
C LEU A 307 11.70 -16.34 3.71
N ASP A 308 10.98 -15.24 3.57
CA ASP A 308 11.46 -13.88 3.44
C ASP A 308 11.60 -13.23 4.82
N ILE A 309 12.83 -12.92 5.21
CA ILE A 309 13.18 -12.29 6.49
C ILE A 309 13.64 -10.87 6.17
N LYS A 310 12.87 -9.85 6.57
CA LYS A 310 13.13 -8.47 6.18
C LYS A 310 13.15 -7.55 7.38
N PHE A 311 14.19 -6.72 7.51
CA PHE A 311 14.27 -5.71 8.57
C PHE A 311 13.09 -4.76 8.48
N GLN A 312 12.51 -4.42 9.62
CA GLN A 312 11.39 -3.49 9.74
C GLN A 312 11.83 -2.29 10.56
N SER A 313 11.81 -1.12 9.93
CA SER A 313 11.92 0.18 10.60
C SER A 313 10.53 0.64 11.05
N SER A 314 10.51 1.73 11.81
CA SER A 314 9.27 2.47 12.05
C SER A 314 8.66 2.92 10.71
N PRO A 315 7.31 2.93 10.61
CA PRO A 315 6.63 3.35 9.41
C PRO A 315 6.94 4.82 9.14
N THR A 316 7.04 5.18 7.87
CA THR A 316 7.36 6.53 7.37
C THR A 316 6.51 7.62 8.05
N ALA A 317 5.24 7.32 8.30
CA ALA A 317 4.30 8.22 8.96
C ALA A 317 4.70 8.62 10.40
N TYR A 318 5.47 7.77 11.11
CA TYR A 318 5.81 7.93 12.52
C TYR A 318 6.46 9.30 12.82
N ASP A 319 7.37 9.74 11.95
CA ASP A 319 8.09 11.02 12.10
C ASP A 319 7.18 12.24 11.93
N TYR A 320 6.00 12.05 11.35
CA TYR A 320 5.03 13.11 11.04
C TYR A 320 3.79 13.09 11.95
N LEU A 321 3.67 12.08 12.82
CA LEU A 321 2.63 12.02 13.83
C LEU A 321 2.75 13.15 14.85
N SER A 322 1.63 13.53 15.46
CA SER A 322 1.68 14.37 16.67
C SER A 322 2.34 13.62 17.83
N GLN A 323 2.80 14.35 18.86
CA GLN A 323 3.38 13.72 20.05
C GLN A 323 2.44 12.71 20.69
N GLN A 324 1.15 13.04 20.81
CA GLN A 324 0.14 12.15 21.40
C GLN A 324 -0.06 10.88 20.56
N GLU A 325 0.02 10.99 19.23
CA GLU A 325 -0.10 9.84 18.34
C GLU A 325 1.15 8.93 18.43
N ARG A 326 2.36 9.50 18.55
CA ARG A 326 3.58 8.71 18.81
C ARG A 326 3.52 7.99 20.16
N GLU A 327 3.11 8.68 21.23
CA GLU A 327 2.96 8.05 22.54
C GLU A 327 1.96 6.89 22.52
N LYS A 328 0.86 7.03 21.76
CA LYS A 328 -0.10 5.94 21.55
C LYS A 328 0.51 4.80 20.74
N TYR A 329 1.26 5.11 19.69
CA TYR A 329 1.97 4.13 18.87
C TYR A 329 2.97 3.32 19.71
N ASP A 330 3.85 3.98 20.44
CA ASP A 330 4.91 3.36 21.28
C ASP A 330 4.32 2.48 22.38
N LYS A 331 3.14 2.86 22.90
CA LYS A 331 2.41 2.05 23.88
C LYS A 331 1.80 0.78 23.27
N ASN A 332 1.36 0.84 22.01
CA ASN A 332 0.65 -0.25 21.35
C ASN A 332 1.59 -1.26 20.69
N PHE A 333 2.78 -0.83 20.27
CA PHE A 333 3.70 -1.65 19.49
C PHE A 333 5.07 -1.76 20.19
N ASN A 334 5.39 -2.97 20.66
CA ASN A 334 6.67 -3.21 21.34
C ASN A 334 7.86 -3.22 20.36
N ASN A 335 7.61 -3.59 19.09
CA ASN A 335 8.61 -3.63 18.04
C ASN A 335 7.98 -3.64 16.64
N GLU A 336 8.80 -3.28 15.65
CA GLU A 336 8.38 -3.09 14.26
C GLU A 336 8.06 -4.40 13.51
N GLY A 337 8.71 -5.51 13.86
CA GLY A 337 8.37 -6.82 13.31
C GLY A 337 6.97 -7.29 13.75
N GLN A 338 6.64 -7.05 15.02
CA GLN A 338 5.30 -7.31 15.57
C GLN A 338 4.25 -6.41 14.92
N ARG A 339 4.52 -5.10 14.80
CA ARG A 339 3.60 -4.16 14.13
C ARG A 339 3.33 -4.61 12.70
N HIS A 340 4.36 -4.90 11.90
CA HIS A 340 4.19 -5.38 10.53
C HIS A 340 3.30 -6.64 10.48
N ALA A 341 3.54 -7.62 11.37
CA ALA A 341 2.72 -8.83 11.42
C ALA A 341 1.26 -8.56 11.82
N LEU A 342 1.00 -7.58 12.69
CA LEU A 342 -0.35 -7.15 13.04
C LEU A 342 -1.05 -6.44 11.88
N ALA A 343 -0.37 -5.48 11.23
CA ALA A 343 -0.89 -4.77 10.06
C ALA A 343 -1.29 -5.74 8.95
N TYR A 344 -0.41 -6.69 8.62
CA TYR A 344 -0.67 -7.70 7.59
C TYR A 344 -1.90 -8.55 7.95
N ARG A 345 -2.03 -9.00 9.21
CA ARG A 345 -3.22 -9.78 9.65
C ARG A 345 -4.51 -8.96 9.67
N ALA A 346 -4.44 -7.67 9.99
CA ALA A 346 -5.60 -6.80 10.02
C ALA A 346 -6.14 -6.52 8.60
N LEU A 347 -5.23 -6.28 7.65
CA LEU A 347 -5.57 -5.83 6.30
C LEU A 347 -5.81 -6.97 5.30
N THR A 348 -5.55 -8.23 5.68
CA THR A 348 -5.59 -9.38 4.77
C THR A 348 -6.37 -10.56 5.34
N LYS A 349 -7.26 -11.15 4.54
CA LYS A 349 -7.93 -12.42 4.85
C LYS A 349 -7.03 -13.60 4.43
N HIS A 350 -7.05 -14.69 5.21
CA HIS A 350 -6.28 -15.90 4.94
C HIS A 350 -4.75 -15.68 4.82
N THR A 351 -4.18 -14.93 5.77
CA THR A 351 -2.73 -14.65 5.79
C THR A 351 -1.88 -15.91 5.81
N ASP A 352 -0.71 -15.81 5.19
CA ASP A 352 0.39 -16.76 5.27
C ASP A 352 0.56 -17.39 6.67
N ASN A 353 0.63 -18.73 6.71
CA ASN A 353 0.81 -19.50 7.93
C ASN A 353 2.17 -19.24 8.61
N HIS A 354 3.18 -18.82 7.83
CA HIS A 354 4.53 -18.51 8.29
C HIS A 354 4.70 -17.04 8.69
N LEU A 355 3.64 -16.23 8.66
CA LEU A 355 3.68 -14.84 9.06
C LEU A 355 3.99 -14.69 10.55
N GLY A 356 5.18 -14.17 10.83
CA GLY A 356 5.66 -13.84 12.17
C GLY A 356 6.79 -12.82 12.10
N TRP A 357 7.65 -12.83 13.12
CA TRP A 357 8.81 -11.95 13.20
C TRP A 357 9.92 -12.57 14.04
N MET A 358 11.13 -12.04 13.91
CA MET A 358 12.29 -12.43 14.69
C MET A 358 13.15 -11.23 15.05
N LYS A 359 13.94 -11.35 16.12
CA LYS A 359 14.94 -10.37 16.51
C LYS A 359 16.31 -10.86 16.05
N LEU A 360 17.07 -10.03 15.33
CA LEU A 360 18.45 -10.29 14.92
C LEU A 360 19.31 -9.09 15.35
N GLY A 361 20.31 -9.33 16.20
CA GLY A 361 21.06 -8.25 16.85
C GLY A 361 20.11 -7.28 17.57
N ASP A 362 20.22 -5.99 17.25
CA ASP A 362 19.38 -4.93 17.82
C ASP A 362 18.11 -4.65 17.00
N GLY A 363 17.92 -5.34 15.87
CA GLY A 363 16.82 -5.12 14.94
C GLY A 363 15.70 -6.15 15.01
N TYR A 364 14.52 -5.77 14.52
CA TYR A 364 13.38 -6.66 14.35
C TYR A 364 13.07 -6.87 12.87
N TYR A 365 12.77 -8.11 12.51
CA TYR A 365 12.59 -8.55 11.14
C TYR A 365 11.22 -9.20 11.02
N SER A 366 10.45 -8.82 10.00
CA SER A 366 9.28 -9.58 9.59
C SER A 366 9.72 -10.89 8.92
N VAL A 367 8.92 -11.93 9.11
CA VAL A 367 9.14 -13.25 8.51
C VAL A 367 7.84 -13.68 7.86
N ARG A 368 7.89 -13.98 6.56
CA ARG A 368 6.75 -14.52 5.80
C ARG A 368 7.24 -15.50 4.74
N GLU A 369 6.41 -16.44 4.35
CA GLU A 369 6.66 -17.22 3.14
C GLU A 369 6.63 -16.31 1.91
N ARG A 370 7.59 -16.50 1.03
CA ARG A 370 7.49 -16.00 -0.33
C ARG A 370 6.47 -16.86 -1.08
N SER A 371 5.30 -16.28 -1.36
CA SER A 371 4.29 -16.93 -2.19
C SER A 371 4.89 -17.37 -3.55
N PRO A 372 4.69 -18.64 -3.96
CA PRO A 372 5.07 -19.11 -5.29
C PRO A 372 4.36 -18.40 -6.43
N PHE A 373 3.19 -17.83 -6.15
CA PHE A 373 2.30 -17.16 -7.09
C PHE A 373 2.35 -15.63 -6.94
N LYS A 374 3.41 -15.10 -6.29
CA LYS A 374 3.57 -13.65 -6.12
C LYS A 374 3.84 -12.97 -7.46
N GLU A 375 2.82 -12.29 -7.98
CA GLU A 375 2.88 -11.48 -9.20
C GLU A 375 2.13 -10.15 -9.01
N THR A 376 2.53 -9.12 -9.77
CA THR A 376 1.91 -7.78 -9.74
C THR A 376 1.31 -7.50 -11.11
N PHE A 377 0.14 -6.89 -11.14
CA PHE A 377 -0.50 -6.50 -12.40
C PHE A 377 0.36 -5.45 -13.13
N ASP A 378 0.62 -5.65 -14.42
CA ASP A 378 1.37 -4.67 -15.22
C ASP A 378 0.52 -3.42 -15.50
N ILE A 379 0.73 -2.39 -14.69
CA ILE A 379 0.01 -1.12 -14.79
C ILE A 379 0.26 -0.40 -16.13
N THR A 380 1.30 -0.74 -16.89
CA THR A 380 1.56 -0.14 -18.22
C THR A 380 0.54 -0.57 -19.26
N GLU A 381 -0.22 -1.66 -19.01
CA GLU A 381 -1.31 -2.10 -19.88
C GLU A 381 -2.56 -1.20 -19.80
N LEU A 382 -2.64 -0.29 -18.82
CA LEU A 382 -3.80 0.58 -18.57
C LEU A 382 -3.84 1.80 -19.49
N THR A 383 -3.82 1.55 -20.80
CA THR A 383 -3.78 2.57 -21.88
C THR A 383 -5.17 2.94 -22.43
N LYS A 384 -6.24 2.31 -21.95
CA LYS A 384 -7.62 2.52 -22.41
C LYS A 384 -8.52 2.88 -21.24
N GLU A 385 -9.33 3.95 -21.38
CA GLU A 385 -10.29 4.41 -20.35
C GLU A 385 -11.01 3.25 -19.66
N LYS A 386 -11.69 2.40 -20.45
CA LYS A 386 -12.50 1.29 -19.92
C LYS A 386 -11.70 0.32 -19.05
N ARG A 387 -10.43 0.05 -19.38
CA ARG A 387 -9.57 -0.85 -18.58
C ARG A 387 -9.13 -0.17 -17.30
N PHE A 388 -8.68 1.08 -17.40
CA PHE A 388 -8.25 1.89 -16.27
C PHE A 388 -9.38 2.07 -15.24
N VAL A 389 -10.59 2.44 -15.69
CA VAL A 389 -11.76 2.63 -14.83
C VAL A 389 -12.16 1.32 -14.12
N LYS A 390 -12.23 0.20 -14.85
CA LYS A 390 -12.60 -1.10 -14.26
C LYS A 390 -11.61 -1.62 -13.22
N LEU A 391 -10.31 -1.35 -13.42
CA LEU A 391 -9.31 -1.75 -12.43
C LEU A 391 -9.32 -0.79 -11.23
N ALA A 392 -9.51 0.51 -11.46
CA ALA A 392 -9.66 1.50 -10.40
C ALA A 392 -10.87 1.19 -9.49
N GLU A 393 -12.00 0.80 -10.07
CA GLU A 393 -13.19 0.31 -9.35
C GLU A 393 -12.84 -0.88 -8.43
N GLN A 394 -12.21 -1.93 -8.98
CA GLN A 394 -11.84 -3.11 -8.20
C GLN A 394 -10.79 -2.81 -7.12
N TRP A 395 -9.83 -1.91 -7.37
CA TRP A 395 -8.92 -1.45 -6.31
C TRP A 395 -9.65 -0.70 -5.19
N GLY A 396 -10.73 0.02 -5.51
CA GLY A 396 -11.62 0.62 -4.51
C GLY A 396 -12.27 -0.43 -3.61
N GLN A 397 -12.78 -1.51 -4.21
CA GLN A 397 -13.37 -2.65 -3.49
C GLN A 397 -12.35 -3.37 -2.60
N VAL A 398 -11.15 -3.65 -3.15
CA VAL A 398 -10.08 -4.34 -2.41
C VAL A 398 -9.64 -3.51 -1.22
N LEU A 399 -9.38 -2.20 -1.41
CA LEU A 399 -8.95 -1.32 -0.33
C LEU A 399 -10.04 -1.15 0.73
N ALA A 400 -11.30 -0.92 0.32
CA ALA A 400 -12.41 -0.79 1.26
C ALA A 400 -12.59 -2.06 2.10
N THR A 401 -12.50 -3.23 1.47
CA THR A 401 -12.59 -4.52 2.16
C THR A 401 -11.41 -4.72 3.12
N ALA A 402 -10.20 -4.31 2.73
CA ALA A 402 -9.04 -4.37 3.62
C ALA A 402 -9.23 -3.46 4.86
N HIS A 403 -9.66 -2.21 4.65
CA HIS A 403 -9.93 -1.28 5.75
C HIS A 403 -11.07 -1.75 6.66
N ALA A 404 -12.19 -2.23 6.10
CA ALA A 404 -13.34 -2.72 6.86
C ALA A 404 -12.97 -3.89 7.78
N ARG A 405 -12.05 -4.77 7.36
CA ARG A 405 -11.53 -5.85 8.22
C ARG A 405 -10.59 -5.36 9.32
N ALA A 406 -9.95 -4.21 9.13
CA ALA A 406 -8.81 -3.76 9.92
C ALA A 406 -9.22 -2.85 11.09
N ASP A 407 -10.37 -3.13 11.68
CA ASP A 407 -11.02 -2.35 12.72
C ASP A 407 -11.29 -3.16 14.01
N LYS A 408 -12.43 -2.92 14.69
CA LYS A 408 -12.82 -3.66 15.90
C LYS A 408 -12.85 -5.18 15.72
N ASP A 409 -13.13 -5.66 14.50
CA ASP A 409 -13.32 -7.09 14.24
C ASP A 409 -11.97 -7.82 14.18
N PHE A 410 -10.89 -7.08 13.92
CA PHE A 410 -9.52 -7.57 14.11
C PHE A 410 -9.04 -7.45 15.56
N ASP A 411 -9.05 -6.23 16.12
CA ASP A 411 -8.60 -5.97 17.50
C ASP A 411 -9.26 -4.71 18.08
N ALA A 412 -10.35 -4.91 18.83
CA ALA A 412 -11.08 -3.84 19.51
C ALA A 412 -10.25 -3.06 20.55
N ALA A 413 -9.11 -3.58 21.03
CA ALA A 413 -8.23 -2.82 21.92
C ALA A 413 -7.43 -1.76 21.16
N LEU A 414 -7.13 -2.00 19.88
CA LEU A 414 -6.46 -1.04 19.00
C LEU A 414 -7.46 -0.09 18.32
N VAL A 415 -8.55 -0.65 17.78
CA VAL A 415 -9.60 0.08 17.05
C VAL A 415 -10.98 -0.29 17.62
N PRO A 416 -11.58 0.49 18.53
CA PRO A 416 -12.80 0.08 19.24
C PRO A 416 -14.11 0.41 18.49
N TYR A 417 -14.08 0.48 17.15
CA TYR A 417 -15.23 0.90 16.33
C TYR A 417 -15.23 0.22 14.95
N SER A 418 -16.40 0.23 14.31
CA SER A 418 -16.61 -0.24 12.94
C SER A 418 -16.33 0.87 11.93
N ILE A 419 -15.31 0.73 11.08
CA ILE A 419 -14.93 1.80 10.14
C ILE A 419 -15.93 1.95 9.00
N ASP A 420 -16.47 0.86 8.49
CA ASP A 420 -17.54 0.82 7.48
C ASP A 420 -18.71 1.72 7.91
N LYS A 421 -19.18 1.57 9.16
CA LYS A 421 -20.23 2.41 9.73
C LYS A 421 -19.81 3.87 9.81
N GLN A 422 -18.59 4.17 10.25
CA GLN A 422 -18.14 5.56 10.40
C GLN A 422 -17.98 6.27 9.05
N VAL A 423 -17.44 5.58 8.05
CA VAL A 423 -17.29 6.11 6.69
C VAL A 423 -18.65 6.33 6.05
N ASP A 424 -19.54 5.34 6.10
CA ASP A 424 -20.89 5.46 5.54
C ASP A 424 -21.67 6.62 6.19
N GLU A 425 -21.66 6.75 7.52
CA GLU A 425 -22.33 7.85 8.22
C GLU A 425 -21.79 9.24 7.86
N LEU A 426 -20.48 9.36 7.58
CA LEU A 426 -19.86 10.63 7.20
C LEU A 426 -20.09 11.00 5.73
N THR A 427 -20.35 9.99 4.89
CA THR A 427 -20.44 10.12 3.43
C THR A 427 -21.85 9.95 2.89
N ASP A 428 -22.81 9.52 3.70
CA ASP A 428 -24.24 9.38 3.33
C ASP A 428 -24.78 10.69 2.74
N GLY A 429 -25.33 10.60 1.52
CA GLY A 429 -25.79 11.75 0.73
C GLY A 429 -24.68 12.69 0.22
N ARG A 430 -23.40 12.39 0.51
CA ARG A 430 -22.22 13.24 0.24
C ARG A 430 -21.15 12.55 -0.63
N HIS A 431 -21.46 11.42 -1.28
CA HIS A 431 -20.53 10.73 -2.19
C HIS A 431 -19.90 11.67 -3.23
N LYS A 432 -20.70 12.58 -3.80
CA LYS A 432 -20.22 13.57 -4.78
C LYS A 432 -19.17 14.51 -4.20
N GLU A 433 -19.37 15.00 -2.97
CA GLU A 433 -18.41 15.87 -2.27
C GLU A 433 -17.13 15.11 -1.95
N PHE A 434 -17.25 13.87 -1.47
CA PHE A 434 -16.11 13.00 -1.18
C PHE A 434 -15.27 12.76 -2.44
N ARG A 435 -15.90 12.35 -3.55
CA ARG A 435 -15.22 12.16 -4.83
C ARG A 435 -14.55 13.42 -5.34
N GLN A 436 -15.20 14.57 -5.20
CA GLN A 436 -14.62 15.85 -5.59
C GLN A 436 -13.37 16.14 -4.77
N LEU A 437 -13.40 15.94 -3.44
CA LEU A 437 -12.23 16.12 -2.58
C LEU A 437 -11.09 15.17 -2.95
N VAL A 438 -11.37 13.87 -3.12
CA VAL A 438 -10.34 12.87 -3.48
C VAL A 438 -9.71 13.23 -4.83
N ARG A 439 -10.50 13.66 -5.81
CA ARG A 439 -10.01 14.10 -7.12
C ARG A 439 -9.14 15.35 -7.04
N GLU A 440 -9.57 16.35 -6.27
CA GLU A 440 -8.80 17.57 -6.05
C GLU A 440 -7.44 17.24 -5.41
N VAL A 441 -7.44 16.47 -4.32
CA VAL A 441 -6.22 16.00 -3.64
C VAL A 441 -5.32 15.24 -4.61
N ALA A 442 -5.86 14.26 -5.34
CA ALA A 442 -5.11 13.40 -6.24
C ALA A 442 -4.42 14.18 -7.37
N LEU A 443 -5.17 15.02 -8.08
CA LEU A 443 -4.64 15.75 -9.24
C LEU A 443 -3.65 16.82 -8.82
N THR A 444 -3.95 17.60 -7.78
CA THR A 444 -3.05 18.62 -7.25
C THR A 444 -1.76 17.97 -6.73
N TYR A 445 -1.86 16.82 -6.07
CA TYR A 445 -0.65 16.15 -5.60
C TYR A 445 0.16 15.51 -6.73
N ALA A 446 -0.48 14.93 -7.75
CA ALA A 446 0.23 14.46 -8.93
C ALA A 446 1.00 15.60 -9.64
N ASP A 447 0.47 16.83 -9.64
CA ASP A 447 1.19 18.01 -10.13
C ASP A 447 2.38 18.40 -9.23
N GLN A 448 2.23 18.29 -7.91
CA GLN A 448 3.32 18.50 -6.97
C GLN A 448 4.44 17.46 -7.15
N VAL A 449 4.07 16.18 -7.28
CA VAL A 449 5.00 15.06 -7.53
C VAL A 449 5.79 15.29 -8.82
N LYS A 450 5.15 15.75 -9.89
CA LYS A 450 5.84 16.09 -11.14
C LYS A 450 6.90 17.19 -10.94
N LYS A 451 6.59 18.22 -10.15
CA LYS A 451 7.55 19.29 -9.82
C LYS A 451 8.71 18.75 -8.97
N ASP A 452 8.39 17.96 -7.94
CA ASP A 452 9.36 17.36 -7.04
C ASP A 452 10.29 16.38 -7.77
N TYR A 453 9.74 15.61 -8.70
CA TYR A 453 10.50 14.75 -9.58
C TYR A 453 11.49 15.55 -10.43
N GLY A 454 11.08 16.71 -10.95
CA GLY A 454 11.97 17.65 -11.64
C GLY A 454 13.15 18.10 -10.77
N TYR A 455 12.88 18.50 -9.52
CA TYR A 455 13.94 18.87 -8.57
C TYR A 455 14.87 17.70 -8.23
N PHE A 456 14.32 16.50 -8.05
CA PHE A 456 15.09 15.29 -7.84
C PHE A 456 16.01 14.98 -9.03
N LEU A 457 15.49 15.05 -10.27
CA LEU A 457 16.27 14.83 -11.48
C LEU A 457 17.40 15.85 -11.63
N GLU A 458 17.16 17.11 -11.26
CA GLU A 458 18.17 18.18 -11.35
C GLU A 458 19.26 18.05 -10.28
N LYS A 459 18.87 17.72 -9.04
CA LYS A 459 19.76 17.85 -7.86
C LYS A 459 20.35 16.54 -7.37
N LEU A 460 19.65 15.42 -7.53
CA LEU A 460 19.99 14.15 -6.86
C LEU A 460 20.20 12.98 -7.82
N LYS A 461 19.67 13.00 -9.04
CA LYS A 461 19.86 11.90 -10.00
C LYS A 461 21.36 11.66 -10.28
N PRO A 462 21.87 10.44 -10.02
CA PRO A 462 23.24 10.10 -10.37
C PRO A 462 23.50 10.18 -11.88
N ASN A 463 24.69 10.65 -12.25
CA ASN A 463 25.14 10.63 -13.66
C ASN A 463 25.36 9.20 -14.18
N SER A 464 25.50 8.22 -13.28
CA SER A 464 25.71 6.80 -13.58
C SER A 464 24.44 6.05 -14.00
N CYS A 465 23.26 6.68 -13.95
CA CYS A 465 22.01 6.00 -14.27
C CYS A 465 21.95 5.59 -15.75
N SER A 466 21.89 4.27 -15.97
CA SER A 466 21.76 3.66 -17.30
C SER A 466 20.31 3.24 -17.58
N SER A 467 19.97 2.98 -18.84
CA SER A 467 18.62 2.53 -19.22
C SER A 467 18.21 1.18 -18.60
N GLY A 468 19.18 0.30 -18.28
CA GLY A 468 18.90 -1.00 -17.66
C GLY A 468 18.57 -0.95 -16.16
N THR A 469 18.56 0.23 -15.55
CA THR A 469 18.30 0.39 -14.10
C THR A 469 16.80 0.46 -13.78
N CYS A 470 15.94 0.46 -14.79
CA CYS A 470 14.49 0.56 -14.65
C CYS A 470 13.77 -0.79 -14.57
N ASP A 471 14.49 -1.90 -14.76
CA ASP A 471 13.96 -3.28 -14.82
C ASP A 471 14.22 -4.10 -13.53
#